data_AF-A0A533WJE4-F1
#
_entry.id   AF-A0A533WJE4-F1
#
_cell.length_a   1.000
_cell.length_b   1.000
_cell.length_c   1.000
_cell.angle_alpha   90.00
_cell.angle_beta   90.00
_cell.angle_gamma   90.00
#
_symmetry.space_group_name_H-M   'P 1'
#
loop_
_entity.id
_entity.type
_entity.pdbx_description
1 polymer ?
#
loop_
_entity_poly.entity_id
_entity_poly.type
_entity_poly.pdbx_seq_one_letter_code
_entity_poly.pdbx_strand_id
1 'polypeptide(L)'
;MSNFNQSPAQSIISSSSRFLAGYVLVSLGVLLAAGGGSWDITNHLLNKPETFFAFPHAVLYSGAGAVVTGSVILFRTSRHTGKIIRPIKLIVAGTIMLVVAGPIDFAWHSAYGLDGLLSPPHFVLVSSMIVSSAGALAGMVYHGSMAFREPRRPLIIVGMLPMWLAASGMVDMFSLPFSHTGHFNFDPPPVLAVAVATLTFPFLMSLVGTSSSTLAGRRFGMVSAVGGAFIATNMLTSIVPNNAL
;
A
#
# COMPACT_ATOMS: atom_id res chain seq x y z
N MET A 1 -1.19 46.94 -3.23
CA MET A 1 -1.36 45.47 -3.41
C MET A 1 -1.90 44.91 -2.10
N SER A 2 -3.18 44.58 -2.04
CA SER A 2 -3.82 44.08 -0.82
C SER A 2 -3.45 42.62 -0.59
N ASN A 3 -2.63 42.35 0.43
CA ASN A 3 -2.45 41.02 1.00
C ASN A 3 -3.75 40.60 1.70
N PHE A 4 -4.72 40.11 0.92
CA PHE A 4 -5.84 39.36 1.49
C PHE A 4 -5.28 38.04 2.03
N ASN A 5 -4.99 38.02 3.34
CA ASN A 5 -4.74 36.76 4.06
C ASN A 5 -5.98 35.88 3.89
N GLN A 6 -5.88 34.88 3.01
CA GLN A 6 -6.94 33.88 2.86
C GLN A 6 -7.20 33.22 4.21
N SER A 7 -8.47 32.98 4.52
CA SER A 7 -8.80 32.20 5.72
C SER A 7 -8.27 30.76 5.57
N PRO A 8 -7.99 30.05 6.68
CA PRO A 8 -7.52 28.66 6.61
C PRO A 8 -8.42 27.76 5.75
N ALA A 9 -9.74 27.95 5.81
CA ALA A 9 -10.70 27.22 4.99
C ALA A 9 -10.54 27.51 3.48
N GLN A 10 -10.35 28.78 3.09
CA GLN A 10 -10.12 29.16 1.69
C GLN A 10 -8.80 28.60 1.16
N SER A 11 -7.75 28.60 1.99
CA SER A 11 -6.43 28.04 1.62
C SER A 11 -6.45 26.52 1.39
N ILE A 12 -7.30 25.79 2.13
CA ILE A 12 -7.48 24.34 1.99
C ILE A 12 -8.18 24.04 0.66
N ILE A 13 -9.27 24.75 0.36
CA ILE A 13 -10.04 24.56 -0.88
C ILE A 13 -9.15 24.85 -2.10
N SER A 14 -8.40 25.96 -2.09
CA SER A 14 -7.51 26.34 -3.20
C SER A 14 -6.34 25.37 -3.39
N SER A 15 -5.99 24.59 -2.36
CA SER A 15 -4.91 23.60 -2.41
C SER A 15 -5.39 22.17 -2.66
N SER A 16 -6.69 21.96 -2.91
CA SER A 16 -7.29 20.61 -3.01
C SER A 16 -6.64 19.74 -4.10
N SER A 17 -6.25 20.32 -5.24
CA SER A 17 -5.56 19.59 -6.31
C SER A 17 -4.20 19.05 -5.87
N ARG A 18 -3.42 19.83 -5.11
CA ARG A 18 -2.13 19.42 -4.55
C ARG A 18 -2.30 18.30 -3.52
N PHE A 19 -3.31 18.42 -2.66
CA PHE A 19 -3.64 17.34 -1.71
C PHE A 19 -4.02 16.06 -2.45
N LEU A 20 -4.94 16.12 -3.42
CA LEU A 20 -5.34 14.96 -4.20
C LEU A 20 -4.18 14.34 -4.97
N ALA A 21 -3.31 15.14 -5.59
CA ALA A 21 -2.11 14.65 -6.27
C ALA A 21 -1.19 13.90 -5.30
N GLY A 22 -0.96 14.45 -4.10
CA GLY A 22 -0.16 13.80 -3.07
C GLY A 22 -0.75 12.46 -2.62
N TYR A 23 -2.05 12.38 -2.37
CA TYR A 23 -2.69 11.12 -1.97
C TYR A 23 -2.68 10.07 -3.08
N VAL A 24 -2.98 10.47 -4.32
CA VAL A 24 -2.94 9.57 -5.48
C VAL A 24 -1.52 9.04 -5.67
N LEU A 25 -0.50 9.90 -5.54
CA LEU A 25 0.90 9.48 -5.69
C LEU A 25 1.32 8.50 -4.59
N VAL A 26 0.91 8.71 -3.34
CA VAL A 26 1.12 7.73 -2.26
C VAL A 26 0.43 6.41 -2.59
N SER A 27 -0.82 6.46 -3.02
CA SER A 27 -1.61 5.25 -3.32
C SER A 27 -0.99 4.43 -4.46
N LEU A 28 -0.60 5.08 -5.56
CA LEU A 28 0.08 4.44 -6.67
C LEU A 28 1.48 3.96 -6.29
N GLY A 29 2.18 4.70 -5.42
CA GLY A 29 3.47 4.28 -4.89
C GLY A 29 3.37 2.99 -4.08
N VAL A 30 2.37 2.87 -3.20
CA VAL A 30 2.10 1.61 -2.47
C VAL A 30 1.72 0.50 -3.43
N LEU A 31 0.93 0.78 -4.47
CA LEU A 31 0.54 -0.21 -5.48
C LEU A 31 1.77 -0.78 -6.21
N LEU A 32 2.69 0.09 -6.63
CA LEU A 32 3.96 -0.31 -7.25
C LEU A 32 4.84 -1.09 -6.27
N ALA A 33 4.93 -0.64 -5.01
CA ALA A 33 5.74 -1.31 -4.00
C ALA A 33 5.21 -2.72 -3.69
N ALA A 34 3.89 -2.87 -3.55
CA ALA A 34 3.25 -4.17 -3.37
C ALA A 34 3.43 -5.08 -4.59
N GLY A 35 3.26 -4.54 -5.81
CA GLY A 35 3.47 -5.30 -7.04
C GLY A 35 4.93 -5.74 -7.24
N GLY A 36 5.89 -4.87 -6.91
CA GLY A 36 7.31 -5.20 -6.88
C GLY A 36 7.62 -6.29 -5.85
N GLY A 37 7.05 -6.21 -4.65
CA GLY A 37 7.17 -7.24 -3.62
C GLY A 37 6.56 -8.59 -4.04
N SER A 38 5.39 -8.62 -4.69
CA SER A 38 4.81 -9.86 -5.22
C SER A 38 5.70 -10.52 -6.29
N TRP A 39 6.31 -9.70 -7.15
CA TRP A 39 7.28 -10.19 -8.12
C TRP A 39 8.54 -10.72 -7.40
N ASP A 40 9.02 -10.01 -6.39
CA ASP A 40 10.20 -10.40 -5.62
C ASP A 40 10.03 -11.75 -4.91
N ILE A 41 8.87 -11.94 -4.23
CA ILE A 41 8.47 -13.24 -3.66
C ILE A 41 8.53 -14.34 -4.71
N THR A 42 8.05 -14.08 -5.93
CA THR A 42 8.10 -15.07 -7.01
C THR A 42 9.53 -15.40 -7.42
N ASN A 43 10.41 -14.39 -7.50
CA ASN A 43 11.82 -14.62 -7.81
C ASN A 43 12.52 -15.47 -6.74
N HIS A 44 12.24 -15.20 -5.47
CA HIS A 44 12.72 -16.02 -4.35
C HIS A 44 12.22 -17.47 -4.45
N LEU A 45 10.93 -17.69 -4.71
CA LEU A 45 10.36 -19.03 -4.89
C LEU A 45 10.98 -19.80 -6.08
N LEU A 46 11.46 -19.08 -7.09
CA LEU A 46 12.13 -19.64 -8.26
C LEU A 46 13.65 -19.79 -8.10
N ASN A 47 14.20 -19.47 -6.92
CA ASN A 47 15.64 -19.47 -6.64
C ASN A 47 16.46 -18.70 -7.70
N LYS A 48 15.91 -17.59 -8.22
CA LYS A 48 16.65 -16.75 -9.15
C LYS A 48 17.79 -16.02 -8.42
N PRO A 49 18.92 -15.75 -9.08
CA PRO A 49 20.01 -14.98 -8.47
C PRO A 49 19.51 -13.61 -8.00
N GLU A 50 19.66 -13.36 -6.71
CA GLU A 50 19.26 -12.10 -6.08
C GLU A 50 20.41 -11.09 -6.10
N THR A 51 20.08 -9.86 -6.45
CA THR A 51 20.93 -8.70 -6.18
C THR A 51 20.04 -7.59 -5.65
N PHE A 52 20.60 -6.72 -4.81
CA PHE A 52 19.88 -5.57 -4.25
C PHE A 52 19.25 -4.66 -5.33
N PHE A 53 19.75 -4.73 -6.58
CA PHE A 53 19.25 -3.95 -7.72
C PHE A 53 18.50 -4.80 -8.76
N ALA A 54 17.97 -5.96 -8.38
CA ALA A 54 17.16 -6.77 -9.28
C ALA A 54 15.89 -6.02 -9.75
N PHE A 55 15.32 -6.45 -10.86
CA PHE A 55 14.13 -5.78 -11.42
C PHE A 55 12.94 -5.65 -10.45
N PRO A 56 12.58 -6.65 -9.62
CA PRO A 56 11.52 -6.48 -8.62
C PRO A 56 11.86 -5.38 -7.60
N HIS A 57 13.09 -5.36 -7.09
CA HIS A 57 13.59 -4.30 -6.20
C HIS A 57 13.50 -2.92 -6.85
N ALA A 58 13.85 -2.78 -8.13
CA ALA A 58 13.73 -1.50 -8.83
C ALA A 58 12.26 -1.01 -8.88
N VAL A 59 11.30 -1.90 -9.13
CA VAL A 59 9.86 -1.58 -9.08
C VAL A 59 9.45 -1.18 -7.65
N LEU A 60 9.87 -1.96 -6.65
CA LEU A 60 9.60 -1.70 -5.24
C LEU A 60 10.13 -0.33 -4.80
N TYR A 61 11.39 -0.03 -5.12
CA TYR A 61 12.04 1.25 -4.79
C TYR A 61 11.40 2.42 -5.51
N SER A 62 10.96 2.25 -6.76
CA SER A 62 10.21 3.29 -7.48
C SER A 62 8.89 3.62 -6.79
N GLY A 63 8.20 2.59 -6.29
CA GLY A 63 7.00 2.73 -5.47
C GLY A 63 7.27 3.45 -4.16
N ALA A 64 8.34 3.07 -3.45
CA ALA A 64 8.75 3.72 -2.21
C ALA A 64 9.11 5.21 -2.43
N GLY A 65 9.83 5.52 -3.51
CA GLY A 65 10.14 6.90 -3.90
C GLY A 65 8.88 7.73 -4.19
N ALA A 66 7.87 7.14 -4.84
CA ALA A 66 6.58 7.79 -5.05
C ALA A 66 5.83 8.05 -3.73
N VAL A 67 5.83 7.09 -2.79
CA VAL A 67 5.24 7.29 -1.45
C VAL A 67 5.92 8.45 -0.72
N VAL A 68 7.26 8.48 -0.69
CA VAL A 68 8.03 9.56 -0.05
C VAL A 68 7.70 10.90 -0.70
N THR A 69 7.70 10.97 -2.03
CA THR A 69 7.40 12.21 -2.77
C THR A 69 5.98 12.71 -2.48
N GLY A 70 4.99 11.82 -2.53
CA GLY A 70 3.60 12.16 -2.20
C GLY A 70 3.43 12.62 -0.75
N SER A 71 4.10 11.96 0.19
CA SER A 71 4.14 12.33 1.61
C SER A 71 4.74 13.73 1.82
N VAL A 72 5.85 14.07 1.15
CA VAL A 72 6.46 15.40 1.18
C VAL A 72 5.52 16.46 0.62
N ILE A 73 4.85 16.20 -0.50
CA ILE A 73 3.85 17.12 -1.08
C ILE A 73 2.74 17.40 -0.06
N LEU A 74 2.18 16.35 0.57
CA LEU A 74 1.12 16.47 1.56
C LEU A 74 1.56 17.22 2.82
N PHE A 75 2.76 16.92 3.32
CA PHE A 75 3.31 17.60 4.49
C PHE A 75 3.56 19.09 4.21
N ARG A 76 4.20 19.43 3.09
CA ARG A 76 4.44 20.83 2.71
C ARG A 76 3.13 21.59 2.49
N THR A 77 2.17 20.97 1.81
CA THR A 77 0.86 21.59 1.55
C THR A 77 0.09 21.81 2.86
N SER A 78 0.11 20.84 3.78
CA SER A 78 -0.55 20.99 5.10
C SER A 78 0.12 22.01 6.02
N ARG A 79 1.45 22.19 5.91
CA ARG A 79 2.15 23.29 6.59
C ARG A 79 1.74 24.65 6.04
N HIS A 80 1.61 24.77 4.71
CA HIS A 80 1.16 26.01 4.07
C HIS A 80 -0.29 26.37 4.43
N THR A 81 -1.19 25.39 4.56
CA THR A 81 -2.58 25.63 4.98
C THR A 81 -2.78 25.69 6.49
N GLY A 82 -1.70 25.50 7.27
CA GLY A 82 -1.72 25.57 8.74
C GLY A 82 -2.41 24.41 9.44
N LYS A 83 -2.76 23.32 8.74
CA LYS A 83 -3.52 22.20 9.33
C LYS A 83 -3.07 20.84 8.80
N ILE A 84 -2.54 20.01 9.71
CA ILE A 84 -2.20 18.61 9.43
C ILE A 84 -3.31 17.70 9.96
N ILE A 85 -4.11 17.15 9.04
CA ILE A 85 -5.23 16.25 9.35
C ILE A 85 -4.78 14.80 9.56
N ARG A 86 -5.62 13.98 10.20
CA ARG A 86 -5.32 12.56 10.51
C ARG A 86 -4.84 11.74 9.31
N PRO A 87 -5.46 11.80 8.12
CA PRO A 87 -4.96 11.08 6.93
C PRO A 87 -3.49 11.37 6.60
N ILE A 88 -3.05 12.62 6.72
CA ILE A 88 -1.66 13.01 6.45
C ILE A 88 -0.73 12.48 7.53
N LYS A 89 -1.15 12.48 8.80
CA LYS A 89 -0.36 11.90 9.89
C LYS A 89 -0.12 10.40 9.70
N LEU A 90 -1.15 9.67 9.25
CA LEU A 90 -1.02 8.25 8.90
C LEU A 90 -0.01 8.05 7.76
N ILE A 91 -0.12 8.81 6.68
CA ILE A 91 0.82 8.74 5.56
C ILE A 91 2.26 9.03 6.02
N VAL A 92 2.47 10.07 6.84
CA VAL A 92 3.81 10.39 7.35
C VAL A 92 4.34 9.24 8.21
N ALA A 93 3.54 8.68 9.12
CA ALA A 93 3.94 7.54 9.93
C ALA A 93 4.27 6.30 9.07
N GLY A 94 3.42 5.96 8.11
CA GLY A 94 3.66 4.86 7.17
C GLY A 94 4.89 5.11 6.30
N THR A 95 5.13 6.35 5.85
CA THR A 95 6.35 6.70 5.08
C THR A 95 7.61 6.50 5.91
N ILE A 96 7.59 6.86 7.20
CA ILE A 96 8.73 6.64 8.10
C ILE A 96 9.01 5.14 8.25
N MET A 97 7.96 4.35 8.50
CA MET A 97 8.08 2.88 8.58
C MET A 97 8.66 2.30 7.29
N LEU A 98 8.18 2.75 6.13
CA LEU A 98 8.62 2.30 4.80
C LEU A 98 10.12 2.59 4.58
N VAL A 99 10.56 3.81 4.88
CA VAL A 99 11.97 4.22 4.71
C VAL A 99 12.89 3.48 5.68
N VAL A 100 12.41 3.19 6.89
CA VAL A 100 13.17 2.44 7.91
C VAL A 100 13.24 0.95 7.59
N ALA A 101 12.22 0.38 6.95
CA ALA A 101 12.19 -1.04 6.59
C ALA A 101 13.37 -1.43 5.68
N GLY A 102 13.70 -0.63 4.65
CA GLY A 102 14.77 -0.96 3.69
C GLY A 102 16.17 -1.13 4.30
N PRO A 103 16.67 -0.21 5.13
CA PRO A 103 17.94 -0.40 5.83
C PRO A 103 17.93 -1.58 6.81
N ILE A 104 16.81 -1.84 7.49
CA ILE A 104 16.67 -3.01 8.38
C ILE A 104 16.73 -4.30 7.57
N ASP A 105 16.06 -4.32 6.42
CA ASP A 105 16.04 -5.44 5.48
C ASP A 105 17.45 -5.77 4.97
N PHE A 106 18.19 -4.76 4.49
CA PHE A 106 19.58 -4.93 4.08
C PHE A 106 20.47 -5.45 5.22
N ALA A 107 20.32 -4.93 6.43
CA ALA A 107 21.06 -5.38 7.60
C ALA A 107 20.71 -6.84 7.96
N TRP A 108 19.44 -7.21 7.85
CA TRP A 108 18.95 -8.56 8.09
C TRP A 108 19.54 -9.55 7.09
N HIS A 109 19.49 -9.23 5.80
CA HIS A 109 20.10 -10.05 4.75
C HIS A 109 21.62 -10.18 4.90
N SER A 110 22.30 -9.11 5.32
CA SER A 110 23.74 -9.14 5.55
C SER A 110 24.13 -10.04 6.73
N ALA A 111 23.26 -10.15 7.75
CA ALA A 111 23.51 -10.93 8.95
C ALA A 111 23.07 -12.40 8.82
N TYR A 112 21.97 -12.67 8.11
CA TYR A 112 21.29 -13.97 8.12
C TYR A 112 21.03 -14.56 6.73
N GLY A 113 21.42 -13.88 5.65
CA GLY A 113 21.20 -14.34 4.27
C GLY A 113 19.76 -14.12 3.79
N LEU A 114 19.30 -14.95 2.85
CA LEU A 114 17.94 -14.87 2.34
C LEU A 114 16.94 -15.15 3.47
N ASP A 115 15.97 -14.26 3.66
CA ASP A 115 14.94 -14.38 4.68
C ASP A 115 13.61 -14.86 4.09
N GLY A 116 12.62 -15.02 4.97
CA GLY A 116 11.30 -15.54 4.62
C GLY A 116 10.23 -14.45 4.55
N LEU A 117 9.04 -14.84 4.09
CA LEU A 117 7.90 -13.94 3.93
C LEU A 117 7.55 -13.17 5.23
N LEU A 118 7.57 -13.85 6.37
CA LEU A 118 7.34 -13.26 7.71
C LEU A 118 8.66 -12.97 8.43
N SER A 119 9.53 -12.15 7.84
CA SER A 119 10.68 -11.58 8.56
C SER A 119 10.29 -10.24 9.22
N PRO A 120 10.99 -9.80 10.28
CA PRO A 120 10.76 -8.48 10.88
C PRO A 120 10.80 -7.30 9.88
N PRO A 121 11.77 -7.19 8.95
CA PRO A 121 11.77 -6.11 7.97
C PRO A 121 10.56 -6.17 7.03
N HIS A 122 10.22 -7.36 6.51
CA HIS A 122 9.04 -7.54 5.67
C HIS A 122 7.74 -7.16 6.39
N PHE A 123 7.58 -7.56 7.65
CA PHE A 123 6.40 -7.20 8.44
C PHE A 123 6.26 -5.68 8.62
N VAL A 124 7.36 -4.97 8.89
CA VAL A 124 7.37 -3.50 8.97
C VAL A 124 7.03 -2.88 7.62
N LEU A 125 7.59 -3.41 6.53
CA LEU A 125 7.34 -2.97 5.16
C LEU A 125 5.85 -3.09 4.80
N VAL A 126 5.23 -4.26 4.96
CA VAL A 126 3.81 -4.47 4.62
C VAL A 126 2.90 -3.65 5.55
N SER A 127 3.22 -3.55 6.84
CA SER A 127 2.51 -2.67 7.77
C SER A 127 2.53 -1.21 7.31
N SER A 128 3.67 -0.75 6.79
CA SER A 128 3.82 0.61 6.24
C SER A 128 2.91 0.86 5.04
N MET A 129 2.73 -0.15 4.17
CA MET A 129 1.86 -0.10 3.01
C MET A 129 0.39 0.01 3.42
N ILE A 130 -0.05 -0.76 4.43
CA ILE A 130 -1.41 -0.68 4.97
C ILE A 130 -1.67 0.71 5.58
N VAL A 131 -0.77 1.21 6.43
CA VAL A 131 -0.93 2.51 7.08
C VAL A 131 -0.95 3.66 6.04
N SER A 132 -0.05 3.62 5.06
CA SER A 132 0.04 4.65 4.02
C SER A 132 -1.17 4.64 3.08
N SER A 133 -1.62 3.44 2.66
CA SER A 133 -2.79 3.27 1.79
C SER A 133 -4.10 3.67 2.48
N ALA A 134 -4.28 3.32 3.76
CA ALA A 134 -5.42 3.78 4.56
C ALA A 134 -5.46 5.31 4.70
N GLY A 135 -4.31 5.93 4.97
CA GLY A 135 -4.18 7.39 4.99
C GLY A 135 -4.47 8.03 3.62
N ALA A 136 -4.01 7.43 2.52
CA ALA A 136 -4.26 7.91 1.17
C ALA A 136 -5.75 7.83 0.79
N LEU A 137 -6.40 6.69 1.05
CA LEU A 137 -7.83 6.50 0.81
C LEU A 137 -8.66 7.51 1.63
N ALA A 138 -8.42 7.60 2.94
CA ALA A 138 -9.13 8.55 3.80
C ALA A 138 -8.90 10.01 3.36
N GLY A 139 -7.68 10.34 2.95
CA GLY A 139 -7.31 11.65 2.43
C GLY A 139 -8.02 12.00 1.11
N MET A 140 -8.10 11.05 0.18
CA MET A 140 -8.83 11.21 -1.08
C MET A 140 -10.33 11.36 -0.86
N VAL A 141 -10.91 10.62 0.09
CA VAL A 141 -12.33 10.78 0.44
C VAL A 141 -12.57 12.16 1.06
N TYR A 142 -11.71 12.59 1.99
CA TYR A 142 -11.84 13.87 2.69
C TYR A 142 -11.66 15.09 1.77
N HIS A 143 -10.57 15.16 1.01
CA HIS A 143 -10.34 16.29 0.10
C HIS A 143 -11.13 16.14 -1.21
N GLY A 144 -11.47 14.91 -1.60
CA GLY A 144 -12.33 14.65 -2.75
C GLY A 144 -13.75 15.15 -2.54
N SER A 145 -14.31 15.02 -1.33
CA SER A 145 -15.64 15.59 -0.98
C SER A 145 -15.64 17.11 -0.86
N MET A 146 -14.47 17.74 -0.67
CA MET A 146 -14.32 19.20 -0.72
C MET A 146 -14.15 19.72 -2.15
N ALA A 147 -13.39 19.00 -2.97
CA ALA A 147 -13.12 19.38 -4.36
C ALA A 147 -14.29 19.04 -5.30
N PHE A 148 -15.05 17.99 -4.99
CA PHE A 148 -16.15 17.47 -5.77
C PHE A 148 -17.36 17.24 -4.87
N ARG A 149 -18.59 17.36 -5.42
CA ARG A 149 -19.82 17.05 -4.67
C ARG A 149 -19.86 15.60 -4.15
N GLU A 150 -19.22 14.68 -4.85
CA GLU A 150 -19.16 13.25 -4.53
C GLU A 150 -17.75 12.71 -4.83
N PRO A 151 -17.24 11.74 -4.05
CA PRO A 151 -15.96 11.10 -4.35
C PRO A 151 -15.98 10.47 -5.75
N ARG A 152 -14.96 10.78 -6.56
CA ARG A 152 -14.88 10.22 -7.92
C ARG A 152 -14.55 8.73 -7.85
N ARG A 153 -15.29 7.91 -8.59
CA ARG A 153 -15.09 6.44 -8.64
C ARG A 153 -13.63 6.01 -8.83
N PRO A 154 -12.83 6.64 -9.73
CA PRO A 154 -11.42 6.29 -9.88
C PRO A 154 -10.60 6.50 -8.61
N LEU A 155 -10.89 7.52 -7.79
CA LEU A 155 -10.16 7.76 -6.54
C LEU A 155 -10.42 6.67 -5.51
N ILE A 156 -11.67 6.17 -5.45
CA ILE A 156 -12.02 5.03 -4.58
C ILE A 156 -11.27 3.78 -5.03
N ILE A 157 -11.25 3.50 -6.34
CA ILE A 157 -10.54 2.33 -6.89
C ILE A 157 -9.04 2.44 -6.61
N VAL A 158 -8.43 3.58 -6.96
CA VAL A 158 -6.99 3.83 -6.76
C VAL A 158 -6.60 3.80 -5.28
N GLY A 159 -7.49 4.20 -4.37
CA GLY A 159 -7.27 4.15 -2.93
C GLY A 159 -7.45 2.76 -2.32
N MET A 160 -8.48 2.04 -2.75
CA MET A 160 -8.86 0.75 -2.17
C MET A 160 -7.95 -0.38 -2.64
N LEU A 161 -7.49 -0.33 -3.89
CA LEU A 161 -6.68 -1.38 -4.51
C LEU A 161 -5.36 -1.68 -3.76
N PRO A 162 -4.46 -0.72 -3.51
CA PRO A 162 -3.23 -0.98 -2.76
C PRO A 162 -3.49 -1.37 -1.30
N MET A 163 -4.58 -0.87 -0.69
CA MET A 163 -4.95 -1.25 0.67
C MET A 163 -5.38 -2.71 0.73
N TRP A 164 -6.15 -3.18 -0.26
CA TRP A 164 -6.53 -4.59 -0.38
C TRP A 164 -5.29 -5.47 -0.61
N LEU A 165 -4.43 -5.12 -1.57
CA LEU A 165 -3.20 -5.90 -1.85
C LEU A 165 -2.30 -6.02 -0.62
N ALA A 166 -2.02 -4.91 0.07
CA ALA A 166 -1.17 -4.94 1.27
C ALA A 166 -1.82 -5.72 2.42
N ALA A 167 -3.13 -5.61 2.61
CA ALA A 167 -3.86 -6.38 3.62
C ALA A 167 -3.88 -7.89 3.29
N SER A 168 -4.02 -8.26 2.02
CA SER A 168 -3.90 -9.66 1.58
C SER A 168 -2.49 -10.19 1.83
N GLY A 169 -1.45 -9.45 1.45
CA GLY A 169 -0.06 -9.85 1.71
C GLY A 169 0.24 -10.00 3.21
N MET A 170 -0.37 -9.17 4.06
CA MET A 170 -0.28 -9.34 5.52
C MET A 170 -0.97 -10.63 5.98
N VAL A 171 -2.11 -11.03 5.40
CA VAL A 171 -2.73 -12.32 5.70
C VAL A 171 -1.84 -13.47 5.23
N ASP A 172 -1.24 -13.36 4.04
CA ASP A 172 -0.34 -14.36 3.47
C ASP A 172 0.87 -14.62 4.37
N MET A 173 1.47 -13.57 4.96
CA MET A 173 2.56 -13.68 5.93
C MET A 173 2.24 -14.59 7.13
N PHE A 174 0.98 -14.65 7.56
CA PHE A 174 0.54 -15.48 8.70
C PHE A 174 -0.16 -16.78 8.28
N SER A 175 -0.21 -17.09 6.98
CA SER A 175 -0.91 -18.27 6.47
C SER A 175 -0.11 -19.13 5.48
N LEU A 176 0.95 -18.61 4.89
CA LEU A 176 1.81 -19.35 3.97
C LEU A 176 3.07 -19.89 4.68
N PRO A 177 3.51 -21.13 4.38
CA PRO A 177 4.71 -21.74 4.97
C PRO A 177 5.98 -21.33 4.18
N PHE A 178 6.18 -20.02 4.00
CA PHE A 178 7.30 -19.45 3.25
C PHE A 178 8.24 -18.62 4.14
N SER A 179 8.31 -18.97 5.42
CA SER A 179 9.05 -18.22 6.46
C SER A 179 10.02 -19.10 7.25
N HIS A 180 10.36 -20.27 6.72
CA HIS A 180 11.39 -21.14 7.26
C HIS A 180 12.72 -20.96 6.51
N THR A 181 13.76 -20.60 7.26
CA THR A 181 15.11 -20.30 6.77
C THR A 181 16.16 -21.10 7.57
N GLY A 182 17.43 -20.99 7.20
CA GLY A 182 18.52 -21.63 7.96
C GLY A 182 18.73 -21.08 9.37
N HIS A 183 18.28 -19.85 9.66
CA HIS A 183 18.49 -19.17 10.95
C HIS A 183 17.21 -19.05 11.79
N PHE A 184 16.07 -18.89 11.12
CA PHE A 184 14.78 -18.64 11.77
C PHE A 184 13.68 -19.51 11.16
N ASN A 185 12.76 -19.94 12.01
CA ASN A 185 11.50 -20.54 11.58
C ASN A 185 10.35 -19.68 12.09
N PHE A 186 9.79 -18.85 11.20
CA PHE A 186 8.60 -18.05 11.48
C PHE A 186 7.35 -18.64 10.83
N ASP A 187 7.40 -19.89 10.34
CA ASP A 187 6.21 -20.51 9.78
C ASP A 187 5.12 -20.68 10.84
N PRO A 188 3.87 -20.28 10.55
CA PRO A 188 2.76 -20.54 11.44
C PRO A 188 2.50 -22.05 11.54
N PRO A 189 2.06 -22.55 12.71
CA PRO A 189 1.55 -23.92 12.81
C PRO A 189 0.44 -24.16 11.76
N PRO A 190 0.42 -25.29 11.03
CA PRO A 190 -0.47 -25.47 9.87
C PRO A 190 -1.95 -25.24 10.17
N VAL A 191 -2.42 -25.67 11.35
CA VAL A 191 -3.81 -25.45 11.78
C VAL A 191 -4.11 -23.97 11.99
N LEU A 192 -3.17 -23.22 12.57
CA LEU A 192 -3.31 -21.76 12.73
C LEU A 192 -3.29 -21.07 11.38
N ALA A 193 -2.38 -21.47 10.48
CA ALA A 193 -2.25 -20.92 9.14
C ALA A 193 -3.56 -21.03 8.34
N VAL A 194 -4.17 -22.21 8.34
CA VAL A 194 -5.47 -22.47 7.69
C VAL A 194 -6.59 -21.68 8.36
N ALA A 195 -6.61 -21.61 9.70
CA ALA A 195 -7.61 -20.86 10.44
C ALA A 195 -7.53 -19.35 10.12
N VAL A 196 -6.32 -18.79 10.09
CA VAL A 196 -6.08 -17.40 9.70
C VAL A 196 -6.62 -17.15 8.31
N ALA A 197 -6.15 -17.87 7.27
CA ALA A 197 -6.60 -17.67 5.90
C ALA A 197 -8.13 -17.80 5.75
N THR A 198 -8.71 -18.85 6.33
CA THR A 198 -10.15 -19.15 6.20
C THR A 198 -11.03 -18.09 6.84
N LEU A 199 -10.58 -17.45 7.92
CA LEU A 199 -11.35 -16.43 8.63
C LEU A 199 -11.09 -15.02 8.09
N THR A 200 -9.83 -14.69 7.83
CA THR A 200 -9.43 -13.30 7.51
C THR A 200 -9.70 -12.94 6.06
N PHE A 201 -9.53 -13.85 5.09
CA PHE A 201 -9.80 -13.52 3.68
C PHE A 201 -11.28 -13.18 3.43
N PRO A 202 -12.27 -13.99 3.86
CA PRO A 202 -13.69 -13.63 3.68
C PRO A 202 -14.06 -12.33 4.41
N PHE A 203 -13.51 -12.13 5.62
CA PHE A 203 -13.70 -10.89 6.35
C PHE A 203 -13.13 -9.68 5.59
N LEU A 204 -11.90 -9.78 5.09
CA LEU A 204 -11.23 -8.73 4.33
C LEU A 204 -11.99 -8.42 3.03
N MET A 205 -12.40 -9.44 2.28
CA MET A 205 -13.19 -9.27 1.06
C MET A 205 -14.53 -8.57 1.35
N SER A 206 -15.22 -8.98 2.41
CA SER A 206 -16.47 -8.34 2.85
C SER A 206 -16.24 -6.88 3.26
N LEU A 207 -15.18 -6.60 4.02
CA LEU A 207 -14.82 -5.26 4.44
C LEU A 207 -14.51 -4.34 3.25
N VAL A 208 -13.70 -4.80 2.30
CA VAL A 208 -13.35 -4.04 1.09
C VAL A 208 -14.56 -3.85 0.18
N GLY A 209 -15.39 -4.87 0.00
CA GLY A 209 -16.61 -4.80 -0.81
C GLY A 209 -17.64 -3.82 -0.22
N THR A 210 -17.93 -3.93 1.07
CA THR A 210 -18.88 -3.03 1.75
C THR A 210 -18.35 -1.60 1.85
N SER A 211 -17.05 -1.42 2.11
CA SER A 211 -16.42 -0.10 2.15
C SER A 211 -16.40 0.57 0.79
N SER A 212 -16.04 -0.14 -0.28
CA SER A 212 -16.00 0.41 -1.64
C SER A 212 -17.39 0.79 -2.14
N SER A 213 -18.40 -0.04 -1.85
CA SER A 213 -19.81 0.27 -2.12
C SER A 213 -20.26 1.51 -1.35
N THR A 214 -19.99 1.58 -0.04
CA THR A 214 -20.42 2.69 0.82
C THR A 214 -19.75 4.00 0.43
N LEU A 215 -18.43 4.01 0.21
CA LEU A 215 -17.68 5.19 -0.22
C LEU A 215 -18.14 5.72 -1.58
N ALA A 216 -18.69 4.85 -2.43
CA ALA A 216 -19.23 5.23 -3.73
C ALA A 216 -20.72 5.55 -3.73
N GLY A 217 -21.34 5.72 -2.55
CA GLY A 217 -22.77 6.00 -2.42
C GLY A 217 -23.66 4.84 -2.89
N ARG A 218 -23.22 3.59 -2.67
CA ARG A 218 -23.90 2.34 -3.07
C ARG A 218 -24.22 2.24 -4.55
N ARG A 219 -23.44 2.91 -5.40
CA ARG A 219 -23.60 2.85 -6.86
C ARG A 219 -23.24 1.45 -7.39
N PHE A 220 -24.07 0.95 -8.31
CA PHE A 220 -23.85 -0.31 -9.00
C PHE A 220 -22.47 -0.37 -9.69
N GLY A 221 -21.87 -1.57 -9.70
CA GLY A 221 -20.62 -1.88 -10.40
C GLY A 221 -19.32 -1.56 -9.64
N MET A 222 -19.39 -0.86 -8.49
CA MET A 222 -18.17 -0.45 -7.78
C MET A 222 -17.41 -1.60 -7.14
N VAL A 223 -18.11 -2.55 -6.52
CA VAL A 223 -17.48 -3.76 -5.96
C VAL A 223 -16.81 -4.55 -7.08
N SER A 224 -17.49 -4.73 -8.21
CA SER A 224 -16.94 -5.42 -9.39
C SER A 224 -15.74 -4.70 -9.99
N ALA A 225 -15.75 -3.36 -10.03
CA ALA A 225 -14.62 -2.58 -10.54
C ALA A 225 -13.39 -2.71 -9.64
N VAL A 226 -13.55 -2.62 -8.32
CA VAL A 226 -12.46 -2.81 -7.35
C VAL A 226 -11.95 -4.26 -7.38
N GLY A 227 -12.84 -5.25 -7.38
CA GLY A 227 -12.49 -6.66 -7.46
C GLY A 227 -11.81 -7.03 -8.78
N GLY A 228 -12.32 -6.53 -9.90
CA GLY A 228 -11.71 -6.72 -11.22
C GLY A 228 -10.32 -6.08 -11.30
N ALA A 229 -10.13 -4.88 -10.76
CA ALA A 229 -8.82 -4.23 -10.68
C ALA A 229 -7.85 -5.03 -9.77
N PHE A 230 -8.33 -5.58 -8.66
CA PHE A 230 -7.54 -6.44 -7.78
C PHE A 230 -7.08 -7.71 -8.49
N ILE A 231 -7.99 -8.42 -9.17
CA ILE A 231 -7.66 -9.62 -9.94
C ILE A 231 -6.67 -9.29 -11.06
N ALA A 232 -6.95 -8.26 -11.86
CA ALA A 232 -6.06 -7.84 -12.93
C ALA A 232 -4.67 -7.47 -12.42
N THR A 233 -4.58 -6.79 -11.28
CA THR A 233 -3.28 -6.46 -10.68
C THR A 233 -2.53 -7.72 -10.26
N ASN A 234 -3.17 -8.64 -9.53
CA ASN A 234 -2.53 -9.90 -9.13
C ASN A 234 -2.06 -10.72 -10.34
N MET A 235 -2.84 -10.76 -11.42
CA MET A 235 -2.44 -11.45 -12.65
C MET A 235 -1.21 -10.80 -13.32
N LEU A 236 -1.01 -9.49 -13.16
CA LEU A 236 0.12 -8.76 -13.73
C LEU A 236 1.37 -8.80 -12.84
N THR A 237 1.19 -8.89 -11.51
CA THR A 237 2.29 -8.81 -10.54
C THR A 237 2.83 -10.17 -10.13
N SER A 238 2.01 -11.22 -10.21
CA SER A 238 2.45 -12.59 -10.01
C SER A 238 2.99 -13.14 -11.33
N ILE A 239 4.30 -13.31 -11.45
CA ILE A 239 4.84 -14.06 -12.58
C ILE A 239 4.38 -15.50 -12.42
N VAL A 240 3.46 -15.95 -13.27
CA VAL A 240 3.25 -17.39 -13.45
C VAL A 240 4.57 -17.94 -13.99
N PRO A 241 5.22 -18.91 -13.33
CA PRO A 241 6.34 -19.61 -13.93
C PRO A 241 5.78 -20.32 -15.16
N ASN A 242 5.99 -19.71 -16.33
CA ASN A 242 5.66 -20.37 -17.56
C ASN A 242 6.82 -21.29 -17.90
N ASN A 243 6.72 -22.53 -17.44
CA ASN A 243 7.64 -23.58 -17.87
C ASN A 243 7.27 -24.10 -19.30
N ALA A 244 6.46 -23.35 -20.07
CA ALA A 244 5.94 -23.74 -21.38
C ALA A 244 5.79 -22.57 -22.39
N LEU A 245 6.74 -21.63 -22.44
CA LEU A 245 7.06 -20.86 -23.66
C LEU A 245 8.56 -20.94 -23.92
#